data_AF-A0A821TZI5-F1
#
_entry.id   AF-A0A821TZI5-F1
#
_cell.length_a   1.000
_cell.length_b   1.000
_cell.length_c   1.000
_cell.angle_alpha   90.00
_cell.angle_beta   90.00
_cell.angle_gamma   90.00
#
_symmetry.space_group_name_H-M   'P 1'
#
loop_
_entity.id
_entity.type
_entity.pdbx_description
1 polymer ?
#
loop_
_entity_poly.entity_id
_entity_poly.type
_entity_poly.pdbx_seq_one_letter_code
_entity_poly.pdbx_strand_id
1 'polypeptide(L)'
;MNGYDYGFAYGTLLSEQIIHFFPKLYVYLEQEIIDHLEHLKLPKWLKQLIADEGLAFALDMLNLLAQPYVDPEIYRELRGIADATKIDYDLLL
;
A
#
# COMPACT_ATOMS: atom_id res chain seq x y z
N MET A 1 -2.41 25.37 6.57
CA MET A 1 -1.98 24.13 5.91
C MET A 1 -2.54 22.98 6.71
N ASN A 2 -3.32 22.12 6.08
CA ASN A 2 -3.82 20.87 6.66
C ASN A 2 -2.96 19.69 6.16
N GLY A 3 -3.24 18.45 6.61
CA GLY A 3 -2.53 17.25 6.17
C GLY A 3 -2.53 17.09 4.65
N TYR A 4 -3.65 17.38 3.97
CA TYR A 4 -3.73 17.34 2.51
C TYR A 4 -2.72 18.27 1.83
N ASP A 5 -2.60 19.51 2.29
CA ASP A 5 -1.65 20.48 1.73
C ASP A 5 -0.20 19.99 1.86
N TYR A 6 0.15 19.39 3.01
CA TYR A 6 1.47 18.78 3.22
C TYR A 6 1.68 17.59 2.29
N GLY A 7 0.71 16.68 2.23
CA GLY A 7 0.77 15.50 1.38
C GLY A 7 0.89 15.83 -0.10
N PHE A 8 0.14 16.82 -0.59
CA PHE A 8 0.23 17.28 -1.97
C PHE A 8 1.61 17.87 -2.28
N ALA A 9 2.19 18.65 -1.35
CA ALA A 9 3.54 19.18 -1.50
C ALA A 9 4.60 18.05 -1.52
N TYR A 10 4.50 17.07 -0.62
CA TYR A 10 5.40 15.91 -0.59
C TYR A 10 5.28 15.06 -1.86
N GLY A 11 4.05 14.73 -2.26
CA GLY A 11 3.80 13.98 -3.49
C GLY A 11 4.30 14.71 -4.73
N THR A 12 4.22 16.03 -4.77
CA THR A 12 4.78 16.83 -5.87
C THR A 12 6.31 16.77 -5.88
N LEU A 13 6.94 16.92 -4.71
CA LEU A 13 8.39 16.94 -4.58
C LEU A 13 9.04 15.57 -4.84
N LEU A 14 8.38 14.50 -4.41
CA LEU A 14 8.90 13.11 -4.43
C LEU A 14 8.16 12.22 -5.43
N SER A 15 7.51 12.82 -6.44
CA SER A 15 6.63 12.12 -7.37
C SER A 15 7.31 10.93 -8.05
N GLU A 16 8.52 11.14 -8.57
CA GLU A 16 9.30 10.08 -9.23
C GLU A 16 9.60 8.90 -8.29
N GLN A 17 10.02 9.19 -7.06
CA GLN A 17 10.35 8.16 -6.08
C GLN A 17 9.10 7.37 -5.70
N ILE A 18 7.99 8.05 -5.43
CA ILE A 18 6.74 7.43 -5.00
C ILE A 18 6.16 6.53 -6.09
N ILE A 19 6.07 7.03 -7.33
CA ILE A 19 5.52 6.30 -8.49
C ILE A 19 6.33 5.03 -8.78
N HIS A 20 7.64 5.03 -8.51
CA HIS A 20 8.49 3.86 -8.73
C HIS A 20 8.64 2.95 -7.52
N PHE A 21 8.49 3.47 -6.31
CA PHE A 21 8.71 2.72 -5.08
C PHE A 21 7.50 1.85 -4.71
N PHE A 22 6.30 2.43 -4.62
CA PHE A 22 5.12 1.71 -4.12
C PHE A 22 4.75 0.47 -4.97
N PRO A 23 4.72 0.53 -6.31
CA PRO A 23 4.46 -0.66 -7.12
C PRO A 23 5.50 -1.77 -6.92
N LYS A 24 6.78 -1.40 -6.75
CA LYS A 24 7.85 -2.38 -6.50
C LYS A 24 7.76 -2.98 -5.11
N LEU A 25 7.38 -2.17 -4.11
CA LEU A 25 7.15 -2.64 -2.76
C LEU A 25 6.00 -3.66 -2.73
N TYR A 26 4.89 -3.39 -3.43
CA TYR A 26 3.75 -4.29 -3.48
C TYR A 26 4.14 -5.66 -4.06
N VAL A 27 4.81 -5.66 -5.22
CA VAL A 27 5.32 -6.90 -5.85
C VAL A 27 6.32 -7.63 -4.95
N TYR A 28 7.17 -6.90 -4.23
CA TYR A 28 8.09 -7.49 -3.26
C TYR A 28 7.35 -8.21 -2.13
N LEU A 29 6.29 -7.61 -1.58
CA LEU A 29 5.47 -8.23 -0.53
C LEU A 29 4.74 -9.48 -1.02
N GLU A 30 4.18 -9.46 -2.24
CA GLU A 30 3.58 -10.65 -2.85
C GLU A 30 4.60 -11.78 -2.98
N GLN A 31 5.81 -11.47 -3.45
CA GLN A 31 6.87 -12.47 -3.60
C GLN A 31 7.32 -13.05 -2.25
N GLU A 32 7.45 -12.22 -1.23
CA GLU A 32 7.76 -12.68 0.13
C GLU A 32 6.70 -13.66 0.66
N ILE A 33 5.41 -13.41 0.39
CA ILE A 33 4.34 -14.34 0.76
C ILE A 33 4.50 -15.66 0.00
N ILE A 34 4.72 -15.61 -1.31
CA ILE A 34 4.91 -16.82 -2.13
C ILE A 34 6.09 -17.65 -1.61
N ASP A 35 7.21 -17.01 -1.31
CA ASP A 35 8.43 -17.64 -0.80
C ASP A 35 8.19 -18.30 0.56
N HIS A 36 7.45 -17.62 1.45
CA HIS A 36 7.04 -18.18 2.73
C HIS A 36 6.11 -19.39 2.58
N LEU A 37 5.31 -19.46 1.51
CA LEU A 37 4.40 -20.60 1.25
C LEU A 37 5.08 -21.78 0.56
N GLU A 38 6.35 -21.68 0.12
CA GLU A 38 7.03 -22.75 -0.62
C GLU A 38 7.07 -24.09 0.12
N HIS A 39 7.27 -24.05 1.43
CA HIS A 39 7.34 -25.26 2.26
C HIS A 39 6.02 -26.07 2.29
N LEU A 40 4.89 -25.44 1.98
CA LEU A 40 3.56 -26.06 2.00
C LEU A 40 3.27 -26.90 0.74
N LYS A 41 4.13 -26.84 -0.29
CA LYS A 41 3.97 -27.58 -1.56
C LYS A 41 2.62 -27.34 -2.25
N LEU A 42 2.05 -26.15 -2.07
CA LEU A 42 0.80 -25.76 -2.72
C LEU A 42 1.01 -25.54 -4.23
N PRO A 43 -0.01 -25.80 -5.08
CA PRO A 43 0.03 -25.43 -6.49
C PRO A 43 0.36 -23.95 -6.69
N LYS A 44 1.12 -23.60 -7.74
CA LYS A 44 1.54 -22.22 -8.01
C LYS A 44 0.37 -21.23 -8.05
N TRP A 45 -0.72 -21.60 -8.72
CA TRP A 45 -1.90 -20.74 -8.84
C TRP A 45 -2.53 -20.41 -7.47
N LEU A 46 -2.47 -21.35 -6.52
CA LEU A 46 -3.03 -21.15 -5.18
C LEU A 46 -2.12 -20.25 -4.33
N LYS A 47 -0.80 -20.39 -4.45
CA LYS A 47 0.15 -19.47 -3.81
C LYS A 47 -0.03 -18.04 -4.32
N GLN A 48 -0.22 -17.88 -5.63
CA GLN A 48 -0.49 -16.58 -6.24
C GLN A 48 -1.81 -16.00 -5.72
N LEU A 49 -2.89 -16.79 -5.71
CA LEU A 49 -4.18 -16.34 -5.17
C LEU A 49 -4.08 -15.88 -3.70
N ILE A 50 -3.33 -16.60 -2.87
CA ILE A 50 -3.10 -16.22 -1.47
C ILE A 50 -2.27 -14.94 -1.37
N ALA A 51 -1.25 -14.77 -2.22
CA ALA A 51 -0.45 -13.56 -2.23
C ALA A 51 -1.28 -12.35 -2.68
N ASP A 52 -1.99 -12.44 -3.80
CA ASP A 52 -2.76 -11.35 -4.39
C ASP A 52 -3.92 -10.92 -3.46
N GLU A 53 -4.80 -11.87 -3.12
CA GLU A 53 -6.02 -11.59 -2.33
C GLU A 53 -5.71 -11.48 -0.84
N GLY A 54 -4.77 -12.28 -0.34
CA GLY A 54 -4.42 -12.29 1.08
C GLY A 54 -3.65 -11.04 1.48
N LEU A 55 -2.77 -10.51 0.62
CA LEU A 55 -2.08 -9.25 0.89
C LEU A 55 -3.07 -8.09 0.92
N ALA A 56 -3.91 -7.95 -0.10
CA ALA A 56 -4.92 -6.90 -0.17
C ALA A 56 -5.84 -6.95 1.06
N PHE A 57 -6.39 -8.12 1.37
CA PHE A 57 -7.24 -8.32 2.55
C PHE A 57 -6.52 -7.99 3.86
N ALA A 58 -5.24 -8.38 4.01
CA ALA A 58 -4.48 -8.14 5.22
C ALA A 58 -4.22 -6.64 5.45
N LEU A 59 -3.91 -5.89 4.38
CA LEU A 59 -3.71 -4.44 4.43
C LEU A 59 -5.02 -3.72 4.77
N ASP A 60 -6.13 -4.09 4.11
CA ASP A 60 -7.45 -3.54 4.42
C ASP A 60 -7.85 -3.78 5.87
N MET A 61 -7.65 -5.00 6.37
CA MET A 61 -7.90 -5.33 7.77
C MET A 61 -7.00 -4.54 8.72
N LEU A 62 -5.73 -4.40 8.41
CA LEU A 62 -4.78 -3.64 9.21
C LEU A 62 -5.23 -2.18 9.31
N ASN A 63 -5.57 -1.56 8.18
CA ASN A 63 -6.05 -0.18 8.14
C ASN A 63 -7.36 -0.02 8.93
N LEU A 64 -8.33 -0.93 8.76
CA LEU A 64 -9.59 -0.91 9.51
C LEU A 64 -9.36 -0.99 11.03
N LEU A 65 -8.44 -1.85 11.47
CA LEU A 65 -8.10 -2.01 12.89
C LEU A 65 -7.30 -0.82 13.43
N ALA A 66 -6.46 -0.20 12.61
CA ALA A 66 -5.64 0.95 12.99
C ALA A 66 -6.45 2.26 13.00
N GLN A 67 -7.47 2.39 12.16
CA GLN A 67 -8.24 3.61 11.94
C GLN A 67 -8.67 4.36 13.21
N PRO A 68 -9.15 3.70 14.29
CA PRO A 68 -9.53 4.40 15.52
C PRO A 68 -8.36 5.07 16.27
N TYR A 69 -7.13 4.68 15.95
CA TYR A 69 -5.90 5.13 16.60
C TYR A 69 -5.05 6.05 15.73
N VAL A 70 -5.38 6.18 14.44
CA VAL A 70 -4.66 7.03 13.49
C VAL A 70 -5.31 8.41 13.46
N ASP A 71 -4.48 9.47 13.50
CA ASP A 71 -4.98 10.83 13.34
C ASP A 71 -5.63 10.99 11.95
N PRO A 72 -6.89 11.46 11.84
CA PRO A 72 -7.55 11.71 10.56
C PRO A 72 -6.75 12.58 9.57
N GLU A 73 -5.83 13.42 10.04
CA GLU A 73 -4.94 14.20 9.18
C GLU A 73 -3.99 13.33 8.35
N ILE A 74 -3.59 12.14 8.84
CA ILE A 74 -2.75 11.20 8.10
C ILE A 74 -3.48 10.74 6.83
N TYR A 75 -4.77 10.39 6.93
CA TYR A 75 -5.56 10.00 5.76
C TYR A 75 -5.69 11.12 4.73
N ARG A 76 -5.79 12.38 5.18
CA ARG A 76 -5.81 13.56 4.32
C ARG A 76 -4.46 13.78 3.64
N GLU A 77 -3.37 13.57 4.37
CA GLU A 77 -2.01 13.65 3.82
C GLU A 77 -1.77 12.59 2.75
N LEU A 78 -2.10 11.33 3.02
CA LEU A 78 -2.04 10.25 2.03
C LEU A 78 -2.88 10.59 0.78
N ARG A 79 -4.05 11.22 0.96
CA ARG A 79 -4.89 11.66 -0.17
C ARG A 79 -4.19 12.72 -1.01
N GLY A 80 -3.56 13.69 -0.37
CA GLY A 80 -2.76 14.71 -1.06
C GLY A 80 -1.61 14.11 -1.86
N ILE A 81 -0.92 13.10 -1.30
CA ILE A 81 0.14 12.37 -2.01
C ILE A 81 -0.41 11.65 -3.23
N ALA A 82 -1.51 10.89 -3.08
CA ALA A 82 -2.15 10.17 -4.17
C ALA A 82 -2.54 11.11 -5.32
N ASP A 83 -3.17 12.26 -5.00
CA ASP A 83 -3.60 13.23 -6.00
C ASP A 83 -2.41 13.91 -6.72
N ALA A 84 -1.32 14.21 -6.02
CA ALA A 84 -0.12 14.80 -6.62
C ALA A 84 0.66 13.82 -7.52
N THR A 85 0.66 12.53 -7.17
CA THR A 85 1.43 11.49 -7.87
C THR A 85 0.60 10.67 -8.85
N LYS A 86 -0.72 10.80 -8.81
CA LYS A 86 -1.70 10.04 -9.61
C LYS A 86 -1.65 8.52 -9.40
N ILE A 87 -1.11 8.07 -8.27
CA ILE A 87 -1.23 6.67 -7.86
C ILE A 87 -2.57 6.43 -7.18
N ASP A 88 -2.98 5.18 -7.12
CA ASP A 88 -4.18 4.80 -6.38
C ASP A 88 -4.00 5.13 -4.88
N TYR A 89 -5.04 5.68 -4.28
CA TYR A 89 -5.03 6.01 -2.85
C TYR A 89 -4.96 4.74 -2.01
N ASP A 90 -5.61 3.67 -2.45
CA ASP A 90 -5.65 2.40 -1.72
C ASP A 90 -4.27 1.71 -1.68
N LEU A 91 -3.36 2.07 -2.61
CA LEU A 91 -1.96 1.60 -2.57
C LEU A 91 -1.14 2.24 -1.43
N LEU A 92 -1.63 3.35 -0.87
CA LEU A 92 -1.00 4.08 0.22
C LEU A 92 -1.57 3.73 1.61
N LEU A 93 -2.62 2.90 1.65
CA LEU A 93 -3.32 2.46 2.86
C LEU A 93 -2.85 1.07 3.31
#